data_AF-A0A1W9UBK2-F1
#
_entry.id   AF-A0A1W9UBK2-F1
#
_cell.length_a   1.000
_cell.length_b   1.000
_cell.length_c   1.000
_cell.angle_alpha   90.00
_cell.angle_beta   90.00
_cell.angle_gamma   90.00
#
_symmetry.space_group_name_H-M   'P 1'
#
loop_
_entity.id
_entity.type
_entity.pdbx_description
1 polymer ?
#
loop_
_entity_poly.entity_id
_entity_poly.type
_entity_poly.pdbx_seq_one_letter_code
_entity_poly.pdbx_strand_id
1 'polypeptide(L)'
;MKHRLNLRGWGIALFIAWVFAVYAAFYWVQKPFTPETAWALVRAGLDIAAAAGMIILGAALGRRILVWLNLADLPPADLVWLAPALGLGGLGLFGLGLGLAGGWRRSLVYGLALLAALLLARDGLALARQLRGWRPRLAVGRWGRRYLALTLALTVSLALAPPTSWDGLFYHLTGPALYAAQGRIAPLDVNIPHLAFPSLMEMLFGFGLLLRGDVAAKLLHLAYGLLLAALVYRLSRRWQGRAAAGWSLLLLAAMPMAAVLAAWAYNDLALAFYQLAALYALLAWQETRQRGWLLAGGLLSGLALGLKYTAFPLPLVGLVYVLWQRRETRFLSLRAKQKRLRLQKNLVSYALLIGLAAAPWYLRNWAFTGNPVYPFIFDGQNWDGFRSAWYAHAGTGIGWDPLTQTCKLANFYPVE
;
A
#
# COMPACT_ATOMS: atom_id res chain seq x y z
N MET A 1 -60.23 22.23 21.64
CA MET A 1 -58.93 22.02 20.98
C MET A 1 -58.01 21.26 21.93
N LYS A 2 -57.92 19.93 21.79
CA LYS A 2 -57.04 19.09 22.61
C LYS A 2 -55.62 19.19 22.06
N HIS A 3 -54.73 19.89 22.78
CA HIS A 3 -53.28 19.78 22.61
C HIS A 3 -52.90 18.30 22.74
N ARG A 4 -52.70 17.60 21.61
CA ARG A 4 -51.97 16.34 21.62
C ARG A 4 -50.54 16.69 22.01
N LEU A 5 -50.23 16.58 23.30
CA LEU A 5 -48.88 16.65 23.82
C LEU A 5 -48.00 15.76 22.94
N ASN A 6 -46.94 16.35 22.39
CA ASN A 6 -46.00 15.69 21.49
C ASN A 6 -45.13 14.71 22.29
N LEU A 7 -45.75 13.62 22.77
CA LEU A 7 -45.14 12.58 23.62
C LEU A 7 -43.90 11.97 22.97
N ARG A 8 -43.86 11.91 21.63
CA ARG A 8 -42.67 11.49 20.87
C ARG A 8 -41.49 12.45 21.01
N GLY A 9 -41.74 13.76 20.98
CA GLY A 9 -40.71 14.77 21.18
C GLY A 9 -40.12 14.73 22.59
N TRP A 10 -40.96 14.57 23.61
CA TRP A 10 -40.53 14.41 25.00
C TRP A 10 -39.75 13.12 25.25
N GLY A 11 -40.16 12.00 24.64
CA GLY A 11 -39.41 10.74 24.72
C GLY A 11 -38.00 10.85 24.12
N ILE A 12 -37.86 11.50 22.96
CA ILE A 12 -36.55 11.74 22.33
C ILE A 12 -35.69 12.65 23.21
N ALA A 13 -36.27 13.73 23.76
CA ALA A 13 -35.54 14.66 24.64
C ALA A 13 -35.07 13.98 25.93
N LEU A 14 -35.92 13.16 26.57
CA LEU A 14 -35.56 12.39 27.76
C LEU A 14 -34.47 11.35 27.46
N PHE A 15 -34.54 10.65 26.33
CA PHE A 15 -33.50 9.71 25.92
C PHE A 15 -32.15 10.41 25.70
N ILE A 16 -32.15 11.56 25.00
CA ILE A 16 -30.92 12.35 24.80
C ILE A 16 -30.37 12.82 26.16
N ALA A 17 -31.22 13.36 27.04
CA ALA A 17 -30.81 13.82 28.36
C ALA A 17 -30.23 12.66 29.21
N TRP A 18 -30.86 11.49 29.17
CA TRP A 18 -30.38 10.28 29.84
C TRP A 18 -29.01 9.85 29.30
N VAL A 19 -28.81 9.83 27.98
CA VAL A 19 -27.49 9.54 27.37
C VAL A 19 -26.43 10.53 27.86
N PHE A 20 -26.73 11.84 27.86
CA PHE A 20 -25.81 12.86 28.39
C PHE A 20 -25.50 12.65 29.87
N ALA A 21 -26.51 12.31 30.69
CA ALA A 21 -26.33 12.04 32.11
C ALA A 21 -25.45 10.81 32.36
N VAL A 22 -25.67 9.72 31.61
CA VAL A 22 -24.85 8.50 31.68
C VAL A 22 -23.40 8.80 31.28
N TYR A 23 -23.16 9.54 30.19
CA TYR A 23 -21.79 9.91 29.79
C TYR A 23 -21.14 10.88 30.78
N ALA A 24 -21.87 11.85 31.32
CA ALA A 24 -21.37 12.76 32.33
C ALA A 24 -20.97 12.01 33.61
N ALA A 25 -21.81 11.09 34.10
CA ALA A 25 -21.51 10.23 35.24
C ALA A 25 -20.30 9.32 34.96
N PHE A 26 -20.23 8.72 33.77
CA PHE A 26 -19.09 7.91 33.33
C PHE A 26 -17.79 8.71 33.40
N TYR A 27 -17.75 9.91 32.81
CA TYR A 27 -16.54 10.74 32.81
C TYR A 27 -16.24 11.43 34.14
N TRP A 28 -17.25 11.66 34.99
CA TRP A 28 -17.04 12.10 36.37
C TRP A 28 -16.24 11.06 37.16
N VAL A 29 -16.56 9.77 36.98
CA VAL A 29 -15.87 8.65 37.63
C VAL A 29 -14.52 8.36 36.96
N GLN A 30 -14.49 8.30 35.63
CA GLN A 30 -13.30 7.89 34.86
C GLN A 30 -12.27 9.02 34.63
N LYS A 31 -12.55 10.25 35.10
CA LYS A 31 -11.69 11.45 34.98
C LYS A 31 -10.90 11.47 33.65
N PRO A 32 -11.53 11.78 32.50
CA PRO A 32 -10.91 11.63 31.18
C PRO A 32 -9.68 12.53 30.94
N PHE A 33 -9.50 13.56 31.76
CA PHE A 33 -8.39 14.49 31.66
C PHE A 33 -7.40 14.19 32.78
N THR A 34 -6.47 13.28 32.49
CA THR A 34 -5.33 12.99 33.35
C THR A 34 -4.03 13.36 32.63
N PRO A 35 -2.92 13.52 33.35
CA PRO A 35 -1.61 13.67 32.71
C PRO A 35 -1.31 12.56 31.68
N GLU A 36 -1.79 11.33 31.92
CA GLU A 36 -1.62 10.20 31.01
C GLU A 36 -2.40 10.37 29.71
N THR A 37 -3.62 10.92 29.76
CA THR A 37 -4.41 11.20 28.55
C THR A 37 -3.83 12.38 27.77
N ALA A 38 -3.31 13.41 28.45
CA ALA A 38 -2.54 14.47 27.80
C ALA A 38 -1.26 13.94 27.12
N TRP A 39 -0.54 13.04 27.79
CA TRP A 39 0.65 12.39 27.24
C TRP A 39 0.31 11.45 26.06
N ALA A 40 -0.86 10.81 26.07
CA ALA A 40 -1.34 10.03 24.93
C ALA A 40 -1.51 10.88 23.67
N LEU A 41 -2.02 12.12 23.80
CA LEU A 41 -2.11 13.06 22.68
C LEU A 41 -0.73 13.46 22.14
N VAL A 42 0.24 13.70 23.03
CA VAL A 42 1.63 13.99 22.61
C VAL A 42 2.22 12.80 21.87
N ARG A 43 2.04 11.58 22.39
CA ARG A 43 2.49 10.34 21.73
C ARG A 43 1.91 10.22 20.32
N ALA A 44 0.59 10.36 20.18
CA ALA A 44 -0.08 10.35 18.87
C ALA A 44 0.47 11.43 17.91
N GLY A 45 0.74 12.63 18.41
CA GLY A 45 1.39 13.69 17.62
C GLY A 45 2.77 13.30 17.11
N LEU A 46 3.58 12.65 17.93
CA LEU A 46 4.91 12.14 17.54
C LEU A 46 4.82 10.98 16.53
N ASP A 47 3.83 10.09 16.69
CA ASP A 47 3.54 9.02 15.72
C ASP A 47 3.16 9.59 14.35
N ILE A 48 2.30 10.60 14.33
CA ILE A 48 1.94 11.35 13.10
C ILE A 48 3.17 12.01 12.49
N ALA A 49 4.00 12.68 13.30
CA ALA A 49 5.20 13.35 12.81
C ALA A 49 6.22 12.37 12.20
N ALA A 50 6.43 11.20 12.82
CA ALA A 50 7.32 10.17 12.30
C ALA A 50 6.80 9.60 10.96
N ALA A 51 5.52 9.25 10.88
CA ALA A 51 4.91 8.75 9.65
C ALA A 51 4.93 9.82 8.54
N ALA A 52 4.55 11.06 8.85
CA ALA A 52 4.59 12.17 7.91
C ALA A 52 6.02 12.45 7.41
N GLY A 53 7.02 12.41 8.29
CA GLY A 53 8.43 12.54 7.93
C GLY A 53 8.87 11.48 6.91
N MET A 54 8.51 10.21 7.16
CA MET A 54 8.78 9.12 6.22
C MET A 54 8.04 9.28 4.88
N ILE A 55 6.79 9.74 4.88
CA ILE A 55 6.03 10.00 3.65
C ILE A 55 6.66 11.15 2.85
N ILE A 56 7.09 12.23 3.52
CA ILE A 56 7.76 13.37 2.89
C ILE A 56 9.11 12.93 2.30
N LEU A 57 9.89 12.15 3.06
CA LEU A 57 11.16 11.61 2.61
C LEU A 57 10.97 10.68 1.40
N GLY A 58 9.95 9.82 1.46
CA GLY A 58 9.50 9.00 0.35
C GLY A 58 9.13 9.85 -0.86
N ALA A 59 8.29 10.88 -0.71
CA ALA A 59 7.91 11.75 -1.81
C ALA A 59 9.13 12.48 -2.43
N ALA A 60 10.10 12.89 -1.62
CA ALA A 60 11.35 13.50 -2.11
C ALA A 60 12.22 12.50 -2.89
N LEU A 61 12.41 11.28 -2.37
CA LEU A 61 13.08 10.19 -3.10
C LEU A 61 12.36 9.87 -4.41
N GLY A 62 11.04 9.81 -4.37
CA GLY A 62 10.21 9.57 -5.55
C GLY A 62 10.33 10.67 -6.59
N ARG A 63 10.45 11.93 -6.18
CA ARG A 63 10.74 13.03 -7.12
C ARG A 63 12.09 12.85 -7.81
N ARG A 64 13.13 12.39 -7.09
CA ARG A 64 14.42 12.05 -7.71
C ARG A 64 14.28 10.92 -8.73
N ILE A 65 13.51 9.89 -8.42
CA ILE A 65 13.19 8.81 -9.36
C ILE A 65 12.42 9.37 -10.58
N LEU A 66 11.49 10.30 -10.38
CA LEU A 66 10.77 10.95 -11.48
C LEU A 66 11.67 11.78 -12.39
N VAL A 67 12.71 12.43 -11.87
CA VAL A 67 13.72 13.08 -12.71
C VAL A 67 14.42 12.06 -13.60
N TRP A 68 14.84 10.92 -13.05
CA TRP A 68 15.45 9.84 -13.82
C TRP A 68 14.51 9.25 -14.88
N LEU A 69 13.21 9.16 -14.56
CA LEU A 69 12.17 8.71 -15.48
C LEU A 69 11.76 9.77 -16.52
N ASN A 70 12.28 11.00 -16.44
CA ASN A 70 11.83 12.14 -17.24
C ASN A 70 10.32 12.42 -17.08
N LEU A 71 9.83 12.36 -15.84
CA LEU A 71 8.44 12.60 -15.42
C LEU A 71 8.35 13.67 -14.29
N ALA A 72 9.41 14.44 -14.06
CA ALA A 72 9.47 15.43 -12.99
C ALA A 72 8.59 16.68 -13.21
N ASP A 73 8.20 16.94 -14.46
CA ASP A 73 7.39 18.11 -14.87
C ASP A 73 5.92 17.76 -15.08
N LEU A 74 5.48 16.60 -14.57
CA LEU A 74 4.07 16.21 -14.58
C LEU A 74 3.22 17.22 -13.78
N PRO A 75 1.92 17.34 -14.11
CA PRO A 75 1.02 18.20 -13.36
C PRO A 75 0.92 17.73 -11.90
N PRO A 76 0.64 18.63 -10.93
CA PRO A 76 0.51 18.28 -9.51
C PRO A 76 -0.44 17.12 -9.21
N ALA A 77 -1.49 16.97 -10.04
CA ALA A 77 -2.47 15.90 -9.91
C ALA A 77 -1.90 14.49 -10.16
N ASP A 78 -0.76 14.38 -10.85
CA ASP A 78 -0.01 13.12 -11.01
C ASP A 78 1.11 13.00 -9.98
N LEU A 79 1.80 14.09 -9.69
CA LEU A 79 2.89 14.11 -8.71
C LEU A 79 2.44 13.73 -7.30
N VAL A 80 1.23 14.14 -6.89
CA VAL A 80 0.70 13.90 -5.53
C VAL A 80 0.64 12.43 -5.13
N TRP A 81 0.43 11.52 -6.11
CA TRP A 81 0.38 10.09 -5.84
C TRP A 81 1.63 9.37 -6.34
N LEU A 82 2.19 9.78 -7.49
CA LEU A 82 3.28 9.04 -8.14
C LEU A 82 4.62 9.24 -7.45
N ALA A 83 4.92 10.46 -6.96
CA ALA A 83 6.15 10.72 -6.22
C ALA A 83 6.20 9.87 -4.93
N PRO A 84 5.24 9.97 -3.99
CA PRO A 84 5.25 9.12 -2.81
C PRO A 84 5.20 7.62 -3.15
N ALA A 85 4.50 7.20 -4.22
CA ALA A 85 4.49 5.78 -4.65
C ALA A 85 5.89 5.21 -4.90
N LEU A 86 6.64 5.88 -5.78
CA LEU A 86 7.95 5.40 -6.20
C LEU A 86 8.95 5.46 -5.06
N GLY A 87 8.90 6.52 -4.25
CA GLY A 87 9.85 6.67 -3.16
C GLY A 87 9.53 5.83 -1.93
N LEU A 88 8.27 5.62 -1.55
CA LEU A 88 7.93 4.67 -0.48
C LEU A 88 8.31 3.23 -0.89
N GLY A 89 8.10 2.87 -2.16
CA GLY A 89 8.57 1.59 -2.70
C GLY A 89 10.09 1.48 -2.66
N GLY A 90 10.80 2.55 -3.06
CA GLY A 90 12.25 2.64 -2.96
C GLY A 90 12.77 2.55 -1.53
N LEU A 91 12.10 3.20 -0.56
CA LEU A 91 12.43 3.10 0.86
C LEU A 91 12.21 1.66 1.37
N GLY A 92 11.13 0.98 0.97
CA GLY A 92 10.92 -0.42 1.35
C GLY A 92 12.03 -1.35 0.84
N LEU A 93 12.45 -1.19 -0.42
CA LEU A 93 13.59 -1.94 -0.99
C LEU A 93 14.92 -1.59 -0.31
N PHE A 94 15.15 -0.31 -0.03
CA PHE A 94 16.30 0.14 0.75
C PHE A 94 16.30 -0.49 2.15
N GLY A 95 15.13 -0.59 2.77
CA GLY A 95 14.98 -1.21 4.09
C GLY A 95 15.39 -2.68 4.08
N LEU A 96 14.99 -3.44 3.07
CA LEU A 96 15.46 -4.81 2.89
C LEU A 96 17.00 -4.87 2.81
N GLY A 97 17.62 -4.05 1.95
CA GLY A 97 19.07 -4.02 1.80
C GLY A 97 19.80 -3.63 3.09
N LEU A 98 19.33 -2.59 3.78
CA LEU A 98 19.87 -2.15 5.06
C LEU A 98 19.77 -3.25 6.12
N GLY A 99 18.63 -3.92 6.20
CA GLY A 99 18.40 -4.97 7.18
C GLY A 99 19.24 -6.21 6.92
N LEU A 100 19.38 -6.64 5.65
CA LEU A 100 20.26 -7.74 5.27
C LEU A 100 21.73 -7.43 5.56
N ALA A 101 22.15 -6.17 5.45
CA ALA A 101 23.49 -5.71 5.80
C ALA A 101 23.74 -5.57 7.32
N GLY A 102 22.76 -5.91 8.17
CA GLY A 102 22.88 -5.81 9.63
C GLY A 102 22.63 -4.41 10.21
N GLY A 103 22.05 -3.51 9.41
CA GLY A 103 21.79 -2.12 9.76
C GLY A 103 20.39 -1.84 10.34
N TRP A 104 19.65 -2.85 10.79
CA TRP A 104 18.26 -2.70 11.25
C TRP A 104 18.15 -2.18 12.69
N ARG A 105 18.88 -1.10 12.99
CA ARG A 105 19.01 -0.52 14.34
C ARG A 105 18.47 0.90 14.40
N ARG A 106 17.85 1.25 15.53
CA ARG A 106 17.20 2.55 15.74
C ARG A 106 18.12 3.75 15.50
N SER A 107 19.33 3.73 16.06
CA SER A 107 20.31 4.82 15.90
C SER A 107 20.73 5.03 14.44
N LEU A 108 20.98 3.93 13.71
CA LEU A 108 21.36 3.99 12.31
C LEU A 108 20.21 4.50 11.44
N VAL A 109 18.97 4.05 11.68
CA VAL A 109 17.79 4.52 10.96
C VAL A 109 17.56 6.03 11.16
N TYR A 110 17.73 6.56 12.37
CA TYR A 110 17.68 8.02 12.58
C TYR A 110 18.77 8.75 11.81
N GLY A 111 20.03 8.28 11.89
CA GLY A 111 21.15 8.89 11.18
C GLY A 111 20.95 8.90 9.66
N LEU A 112 20.46 7.79 9.11
CA LEU A 112 20.16 7.66 7.68
C LEU A 112 18.94 8.49 7.27
N ALA A 113 17.91 8.58 8.11
CA ALA A 113 16.76 9.45 7.83
C ALA A 113 17.18 10.94 7.79
N LEU A 114 18.06 11.37 8.70
CA LEU A 114 18.61 12.72 8.71
C LEU A 114 19.49 12.97 7.47
N LEU A 115 20.41 12.04 7.16
CA LEU A 115 21.24 12.14 5.97
C LEU A 115 20.40 12.18 4.69
N ALA A 116 19.39 11.32 4.58
CA ALA A 116 18.48 11.30 3.44
C ALA A 116 17.69 12.60 3.35
N ALA A 117 17.23 13.17 4.46
CA ALA A 117 16.54 14.46 4.47
C ALA A 117 17.44 15.59 3.95
N LEU A 118 18.73 15.60 4.30
CA LEU A 118 19.71 16.55 3.77
C LEU A 118 19.96 16.35 2.27
N LEU A 119 20.22 15.10 1.85
CA LEU A 119 20.52 14.76 0.47
C LEU A 119 19.32 15.01 -0.46
N LEU A 120 18.09 14.80 0.03
CA LEU A 120 16.84 14.94 -0.72
C LEU A 120 16.16 16.29 -0.51
N ALA A 121 16.74 17.22 0.26
CA ALA A 121 16.14 18.52 0.56
C ALA A 121 15.77 19.30 -0.71
N ARG A 122 16.64 19.29 -1.73
CA ARG A 122 16.38 19.97 -3.02
C ARG A 122 15.20 19.35 -3.76
N ASP A 123 15.09 18.01 -3.78
CA ASP A 123 13.97 17.29 -4.38
C ASP A 123 12.67 17.57 -3.62
N GLY A 124 12.70 17.51 -2.29
CA GLY A 124 11.55 17.83 -1.44
C GLY A 124 11.05 19.25 -1.64
N LEU A 125 11.96 20.24 -1.65
CA LEU A 125 11.61 21.64 -1.91
C LEU A 125 11.08 21.85 -3.33
N ALA A 126 11.65 21.19 -4.34
CA ALA A 126 11.16 21.27 -5.72
C ALA A 126 9.74 20.69 -5.84
N LEU A 127 9.48 19.55 -5.19
CA LEU A 127 8.14 18.97 -5.14
C LEU A 127 7.16 19.90 -4.42
N ALA A 128 7.54 20.40 -3.25
CA ALA A 128 6.70 21.31 -2.47
C ALA A 128 6.34 22.59 -3.24
N ARG A 129 7.29 23.16 -4.02
CA ARG A 129 7.03 24.30 -4.90
C ARG A 129 6.04 23.96 -6.01
N GLN A 130 6.18 22.82 -6.67
CA GLN A 130 5.24 22.38 -7.71
C GLN A 130 3.83 22.09 -7.16
N LEU A 131 3.74 21.58 -5.93
CA LEU A 131 2.46 21.33 -5.26
C LEU A 131 1.91 22.57 -4.54
N ARG A 132 2.66 23.68 -4.47
CA ARG A 132 2.28 24.88 -3.73
C ARG A 132 0.99 25.46 -4.31
N GLY A 133 -0.01 25.63 -3.45
CA GLY A 133 -1.31 26.18 -3.84
C GLY A 133 -2.19 25.22 -4.66
N TRP A 134 -1.70 24.03 -5.02
CA TRP A 134 -2.53 23.02 -5.65
C TRP A 134 -3.54 22.46 -4.64
N ARG A 135 -4.81 22.39 -5.07
CA ARG A 135 -5.90 21.81 -4.29
C ARG A 135 -6.73 20.91 -5.20
N PRO A 136 -7.12 19.70 -4.73
CA PRO A 136 -8.01 18.85 -5.51
C PRO A 136 -9.38 19.52 -5.64
N ARG A 137 -9.84 19.72 -6.88
CA ARG A 137 -11.20 20.24 -7.15
C ARG A 137 -12.21 19.10 -7.12
N LEU A 138 -12.43 18.53 -5.93
CA LEU A 138 -13.33 17.39 -5.71
C LEU A 138 -14.74 17.72 -6.24
N ALA A 139 -15.21 16.91 -7.18
CA ALA A 139 -16.53 17.06 -7.79
C ALA A 139 -17.60 16.34 -6.94
N VAL A 140 -17.56 16.61 -5.63
CA VAL A 140 -18.48 16.06 -4.64
C VAL A 140 -19.22 17.23 -3.99
N GLY A 141 -20.55 17.14 -3.89
CA GLY A 141 -21.38 18.18 -3.27
C GLY A 141 -21.03 18.40 -1.80
N ARG A 142 -21.64 19.41 -1.15
CA ARG A 142 -21.36 19.73 0.27
C ARG A 142 -21.51 18.54 1.21
N TRP A 143 -22.52 17.70 0.98
CA TRP A 143 -22.78 16.49 1.76
C TRP A 143 -21.74 15.40 1.49
N GLY A 144 -21.33 15.22 0.23
CA GLY A 144 -20.23 14.33 -0.12
C GLY A 144 -18.91 14.73 0.54
N ARG A 145 -18.61 16.05 0.63
CA ARG A 145 -17.42 16.53 1.36
C ARG A 145 -17.49 16.22 2.85
N ARG A 146 -18.65 16.44 3.49
CA ARG A 146 -18.87 16.11 4.90
C ARG A 146 -18.73 14.61 5.16
N TYR A 147 -19.29 13.79 4.27
CA TYR A 147 -19.17 12.34 4.32
C TYR A 147 -17.70 11.90 4.24
N LEU A 148 -16.95 12.36 3.23
CA LEU A 148 -15.53 12.05 3.10
C LEU A 148 -14.71 12.52 4.31
N ALA A 149 -14.99 13.71 4.84
CA ALA A 149 -14.32 14.22 6.02
C ALA A 149 -14.62 13.38 7.27
N LEU A 150 -15.87 12.95 7.46
CA LEU A 150 -16.27 12.08 8.56
C LEU A 150 -15.61 10.69 8.44
N THR A 151 -15.66 10.07 7.26
CA THR A 151 -15.00 8.78 7.02
C THR A 151 -13.50 8.87 7.28
N LEU A 152 -12.84 9.93 6.80
CA LEU A 152 -11.43 10.17 7.06
C LEU A 152 -11.14 10.35 8.56
N ALA A 153 -11.94 11.16 9.25
CA ALA A 153 -11.77 11.39 10.69
C ALA A 153 -11.91 10.09 11.49
N LEU A 154 -12.93 9.27 11.20
CA LEU A 154 -13.11 7.96 11.84
C LEU A 154 -11.95 7.00 11.54
N THR A 155 -11.49 6.98 10.29
CA THR A 155 -10.35 6.14 9.86
C THR A 155 -9.08 6.55 10.59
N VAL A 156 -8.77 7.84 10.67
CA VAL A 156 -7.60 8.36 11.39
C VAL A 156 -7.69 8.03 12.88
N SER A 157 -8.86 8.22 13.50
CA SER A 157 -9.07 7.86 14.91
C SER A 157 -8.80 6.37 15.17
N LEU A 158 -9.25 5.49 14.27
CA LEU A 158 -8.98 4.05 14.36
C LEU A 158 -7.51 3.71 14.10
N ALA A 159 -6.84 4.44 13.20
CA ALA A 159 -5.42 4.25 12.92
C ALA A 159 -4.53 4.64 14.10
N LEU A 160 -4.92 5.69 14.85
CA LEU A 160 -4.22 6.17 16.05
C LEU A 160 -4.42 5.29 17.29
N ALA A 161 -5.43 4.43 17.30
CA ALA A 161 -5.60 3.42 18.34
C ALA A 161 -4.50 2.34 18.25
N PRO A 162 -4.21 1.60 19.33
CA PRO A 162 -3.32 0.45 19.29
C PRO A 162 -3.76 -0.60 18.24
N PRO A 163 -2.84 -1.38 17.66
CA PRO A 163 -3.18 -2.46 16.73
C PRO A 163 -3.97 -3.56 17.43
N THR A 164 -5.09 -3.96 16.82
CA THR A 164 -5.96 -5.06 17.29
C THR A 164 -6.24 -6.10 16.20
N SER A 165 -5.80 -5.82 14.97
CA SER A 165 -6.04 -6.67 13.81
C SER A 165 -5.17 -7.93 13.84
N TRP A 166 -5.77 -9.07 13.52
CA TRP A 166 -5.11 -10.38 13.63
C TRP A 166 -3.84 -10.48 12.78
N ASP A 167 -3.89 -10.24 11.46
CA ASP A 167 -2.69 -10.36 10.60
C ASP A 167 -1.60 -9.32 10.97
N GLY A 168 -2.08 -8.14 11.40
CA GLY A 168 -1.25 -7.05 11.89
C GLY A 168 -0.34 -7.50 13.03
N LEU A 169 -0.94 -8.15 14.04
CA LEU A 169 -0.24 -8.67 15.20
C LEU A 169 0.43 -10.02 14.93
N PHE A 170 -0.08 -10.82 14.00
CA PHE A 170 0.45 -12.15 13.74
C PHE A 170 1.77 -12.11 12.96
N TYR A 171 1.85 -11.32 11.87
CA TYR A 171 3.07 -11.29 11.04
C TYR A 171 3.46 -9.92 10.50
N HIS A 172 2.53 -9.02 10.18
CA HIS A 172 2.87 -7.75 9.53
C HIS A 172 3.71 -6.82 10.44
N LEU A 173 3.43 -6.75 11.74
CA LEU A 173 4.24 -6.02 12.71
C LEU A 173 5.26 -6.92 13.42
N THR A 174 4.92 -8.19 13.64
CA THR A 174 5.76 -9.14 14.36
C THR A 174 7.08 -9.44 13.63
N GLY A 175 7.05 -9.66 12.31
CA GLY A 175 8.27 -9.86 11.53
C GLY A 175 9.25 -8.68 11.67
N PRO A 176 8.83 -7.45 11.33
CA PRO A 176 9.64 -6.26 11.52
C PRO A 176 10.14 -6.04 12.95
N ALA A 177 9.33 -6.35 13.96
CA ALA A 177 9.73 -6.26 15.37
C ALA A 177 10.84 -7.27 15.73
N LEU A 178 10.73 -8.52 15.25
CA LEU A 178 11.77 -9.53 15.44
C LEU A 178 13.08 -9.14 14.76
N TYR A 179 13.03 -8.61 13.53
CA TYR A 179 14.23 -8.09 12.86
C TYR A 179 14.84 -6.90 13.62
N ALA A 180 14.01 -6.01 14.18
CA ALA A 180 14.47 -4.87 14.97
C ALA A 180 15.15 -5.31 16.27
N ALA A 181 14.61 -6.34 16.93
CA ALA A 181 15.20 -6.92 18.13
C ALA A 181 16.59 -7.54 17.86
N GLN A 182 16.78 -8.18 16.70
CA GLN A 182 18.07 -8.75 16.29
C GLN A 182 19.02 -7.73 15.64
N GLY A 183 18.53 -6.53 15.32
CA GLY A 183 19.27 -5.50 14.60
C GLY A 183 19.57 -5.83 13.14
N ARG A 184 18.98 -6.89 12.58
CA ARG A 184 19.22 -7.36 11.21
C ARG A 184 18.04 -8.17 10.68
N ILE A 185 17.94 -8.28 9.35
CA ILE A 185 17.06 -9.23 8.68
C ILE A 185 17.86 -10.52 8.44
N ALA A 186 17.44 -11.60 9.09
CA ALA A 186 18.04 -12.92 8.99
C ALA A 186 16.92 -13.98 9.03
N PRO A 187 17.21 -15.24 8.64
CA PRO A 187 16.27 -16.33 8.88
C PRO A 187 15.84 -16.36 10.34
N LEU A 188 14.53 -16.46 10.57
CA LEU A 188 13.95 -16.55 11.90
C LEU A 188 13.51 -17.99 12.15
N ASP A 189 13.92 -18.55 13.29
CA ASP A 189 13.47 -19.87 13.73
C ASP A 189 12.11 -19.77 14.44
N VAL A 190 11.10 -19.31 13.69
CA VAL A 190 9.72 -19.21 14.15
C VAL A 190 8.80 -19.83 13.10
N ASN A 191 7.80 -20.58 13.56
CA ASN A 191 6.89 -21.28 12.67
C ASN A 191 5.77 -20.35 12.15
N ILE A 192 6.16 -19.26 11.48
CA ILE A 192 5.25 -18.27 10.88
C ILE A 192 5.60 -18.13 9.39
N PRO A 193 4.98 -18.95 8.50
CA PRO A 193 5.36 -18.98 7.07
C PRO A 193 5.12 -17.64 6.35
N HIS A 194 4.18 -16.83 6.84
CA HIS A 194 3.86 -15.50 6.32
C HIS A 194 5.06 -14.53 6.34
N LEU A 195 6.06 -14.76 7.20
CA LEU A 195 7.28 -13.93 7.26
C LEU A 195 8.17 -14.07 6.02
N ALA A 196 8.00 -15.15 5.27
CA ALA A 196 8.67 -15.37 4.00
C ALA A 196 7.90 -14.79 2.80
N PHE A 197 6.71 -14.20 2.98
CA PHE A 197 6.06 -13.49 1.88
C PHE A 197 6.87 -12.24 1.45
N PRO A 198 6.69 -11.75 0.21
CA PRO A 198 7.26 -10.48 -0.20
C PRO A 198 6.84 -9.39 0.77
N SER A 199 7.80 -8.66 1.30
CA SER A 199 7.60 -7.92 2.54
C SER A 199 7.89 -6.42 2.38
N LEU A 200 7.48 -5.83 1.26
CA LEU A 200 7.71 -4.41 0.95
C LEU A 200 7.08 -3.48 1.99
N MET A 201 5.84 -3.74 2.40
CA MET A 201 5.14 -2.92 3.38
C MET A 201 5.73 -3.10 4.78
N GLU A 202 6.17 -4.30 5.09
CA GLU A 202 6.76 -4.71 6.35
C GLU A 202 8.09 -4.01 6.58
N MET A 203 8.87 -3.72 5.52
CA MET A 203 10.05 -2.86 5.64
C MET A 203 9.67 -1.44 6.03
N LEU A 204 8.58 -0.90 5.49
CA LEU A 204 8.05 0.41 5.90
C LEU A 204 7.53 0.38 7.35
N PHE A 205 6.85 -0.69 7.75
CA PHE A 205 6.46 -0.90 9.15
C PHE A 205 7.66 -0.97 10.07
N GLY A 206 8.74 -1.65 9.69
CA GLY A 206 9.97 -1.69 10.48
C GLY A 206 10.60 -0.32 10.67
N PHE A 207 10.59 0.56 9.66
CA PHE A 207 10.98 1.95 9.86
C PHE A 207 10.06 2.68 10.85
N GLY A 208 8.74 2.50 10.75
CA GLY A 208 7.78 3.06 11.69
C GLY A 208 8.03 2.61 13.14
N LEU A 209 8.28 1.32 13.35
CA LEU A 209 8.62 0.74 14.65
C LEU A 209 9.94 1.30 15.19
N LEU A 210 11.00 1.33 14.38
CA LEU A 210 12.32 1.81 14.78
C LEU A 210 12.32 3.31 15.10
N LEU A 211 11.60 4.11 14.32
CA LEU A 211 11.50 5.55 14.55
C LEU A 211 10.58 5.89 15.72
N ARG A 212 9.55 5.06 15.99
CA ARG A 212 8.57 5.41 17.00
C ARG A 212 7.81 4.22 17.61
N GLY A 213 7.08 3.46 16.81
CA GLY A 213 6.12 2.47 17.32
C GLY A 213 5.15 1.94 16.26
N ASP A 214 4.25 1.08 16.71
CA ASP A 214 3.24 0.39 15.92
C ASP A 214 2.19 1.33 15.31
N VAL A 215 1.79 2.38 16.03
CA VAL A 215 0.88 3.41 15.51
C VAL A 215 1.53 4.15 14.33
N ALA A 216 2.79 4.58 14.45
CA ALA A 216 3.52 5.18 13.33
C ALA A 216 3.60 4.22 12.12
N ALA A 217 3.79 2.92 12.35
CA ALA A 217 3.76 1.91 11.29
C ALA A 217 2.38 1.84 10.60
N LYS A 218 1.28 1.77 11.35
CA LYS A 218 -0.09 1.78 10.81
C LYS A 218 -0.37 3.03 9.96
N LEU A 219 0.10 4.19 10.40
CA LEU A 219 -0.09 5.46 9.68
C LEU A 219 0.57 5.46 8.28
N LEU A 220 1.62 4.64 8.06
CA LEU A 220 2.20 4.44 6.73
C LEU A 220 1.24 3.65 5.81
N HIS A 221 0.50 2.67 6.34
CA HIS A 221 -0.53 1.98 5.54
C HIS A 221 -1.74 2.88 5.26
N LEU A 222 -2.15 3.67 6.26
CA LEU A 222 -3.18 4.70 6.07
C LEU A 222 -2.84 5.65 4.92
N ALA A 223 -1.57 6.03 4.78
CA ALA A 223 -1.11 6.85 3.66
C ALA A 223 -1.39 6.19 2.31
N TYR A 224 -1.21 4.87 2.17
CA TYR A 224 -1.61 4.16 0.95
C TYR A 224 -3.12 4.17 0.69
N GLY A 225 -3.96 4.17 1.73
CA GLY A 225 -5.39 4.40 1.59
C GLY A 225 -5.71 5.77 0.98
N LEU A 226 -5.01 6.81 1.42
CA LEU A 226 -5.14 8.16 0.86
C LEU A 226 -4.58 8.27 -0.56
N LEU A 227 -3.46 7.61 -0.85
CA LEU A 227 -2.86 7.53 -2.18
C LEU A 227 -3.77 6.78 -3.16
N LEU A 228 -4.39 5.68 -2.72
CA LEU A 228 -5.39 4.94 -3.49
C LEU A 228 -6.60 5.83 -3.80
N ALA A 229 -7.14 6.54 -2.80
CA ALA A 229 -8.25 7.47 -3.01
C ALA A 229 -7.90 8.58 -4.00
N ALA A 230 -6.70 9.16 -3.89
CA ALA A 230 -6.19 10.16 -4.82
C ALA A 230 -6.05 9.60 -6.24
N LEU A 231 -5.54 8.38 -6.39
CA LEU A 231 -5.33 7.73 -7.67
C LEU A 231 -6.66 7.30 -8.34
N VAL A 232 -7.60 6.75 -7.57
CA VAL A 232 -8.96 6.43 -8.05
C VAL A 232 -9.64 7.70 -8.58
N TYR A 233 -9.58 8.78 -7.81
CA TYR A 233 -10.11 10.08 -8.25
C TYR A 233 -9.39 10.55 -9.52
N ARG A 234 -8.06 10.48 -9.58
CA ARG A 234 -7.25 10.95 -10.71
C ARG A 234 -7.51 10.15 -11.98
N LEU A 235 -7.59 8.83 -11.88
CA LEU A 235 -7.90 7.92 -12.99
C LEU A 235 -9.30 8.22 -13.54
N SER A 236 -10.31 8.19 -12.69
CA SER A 236 -11.70 8.48 -13.09
C SER A 236 -11.82 9.89 -13.67
N ARG A 237 -11.10 10.86 -13.10
CA ARG A 237 -11.08 12.24 -13.60
C ARG A 237 -10.49 12.37 -15.00
N ARG A 238 -9.43 11.62 -15.31
CA ARG A 238 -8.71 11.70 -16.58
C ARG A 238 -9.51 11.05 -17.71
N TRP A 239 -10.13 9.89 -17.46
CA TRP A 239 -10.77 9.10 -18.51
C TRP A 239 -12.31 9.15 -18.53
N GLN A 240 -12.98 9.44 -17.41
CA GLN A 240 -14.44 9.41 -17.28
C GLN A 240 -15.07 10.79 -16.95
N GLY A 241 -14.24 11.80 -16.68
CA GLY A 241 -14.69 13.18 -16.46
C GLY A 241 -15.01 13.53 -15.00
N ARG A 242 -15.63 14.71 -14.80
CA ARG A 242 -15.74 15.33 -13.46
C ARG A 242 -16.63 14.54 -12.51
N ALA A 243 -17.85 14.21 -12.96
CA ALA A 243 -18.89 13.63 -12.12
C ALA A 243 -18.51 12.20 -11.71
N ALA A 244 -18.03 11.39 -12.68
CA ALA A 244 -17.54 10.04 -12.43
C ALA A 244 -16.45 10.03 -11.35
N ALA A 245 -15.49 10.98 -11.38
CA ALA A 245 -14.44 11.06 -10.38
C ALA A 245 -14.97 11.29 -8.96
N GLY A 246 -16.00 12.14 -8.82
CA GLY A 246 -16.66 12.35 -7.54
C GLY A 246 -17.34 11.09 -7.03
N TRP A 247 -18.09 10.40 -7.89
CA TRP A 247 -18.77 9.15 -7.55
C TRP A 247 -17.81 8.01 -7.22
N SER A 248 -16.72 7.84 -7.99
CA SER A 248 -15.70 6.81 -7.69
C SER A 248 -15.10 6.99 -6.29
N LEU A 249 -14.85 8.24 -5.88
CA LEU A 249 -14.33 8.54 -4.55
C LEU A 249 -15.38 8.28 -3.45
N LEU A 250 -16.64 8.66 -3.68
CA LEU A 250 -17.73 8.39 -2.73
C LEU A 250 -18.00 6.88 -2.59
N LEU A 251 -17.96 6.13 -3.69
CA LEU A 251 -18.11 4.67 -3.68
C LEU A 251 -16.98 3.99 -2.90
N LEU A 252 -15.73 4.43 -3.10
CA LEU A 252 -14.60 3.92 -2.31
C LEU A 252 -14.79 4.21 -0.82
N ALA A 253 -15.18 5.43 -0.46
CA ALA A 253 -15.43 5.80 0.93
C ALA A 253 -16.65 5.10 1.54
N ALA A 254 -17.61 4.69 0.70
CA ALA A 254 -18.80 3.93 1.08
C ALA A 254 -18.52 2.45 1.37
N MET A 255 -17.35 1.93 1.02
CA MET A 255 -16.93 0.58 1.39
C MET A 255 -16.36 0.61 2.81
N PRO A 256 -17.09 0.13 3.85
CA PRO A 256 -16.61 0.24 5.23
C PRO A 256 -15.28 -0.48 5.43
N MET A 257 -15.09 -1.60 4.71
CA MET A 257 -13.85 -2.37 4.75
C MET A 257 -12.63 -1.57 4.27
N ALA A 258 -12.77 -0.63 3.33
CA ALA A 258 -11.66 0.20 2.90
C ALA A 258 -11.15 1.12 4.02
N ALA A 259 -12.07 1.70 4.80
CA ALA A 259 -11.74 2.52 5.97
C ALA A 259 -11.12 1.67 7.09
N VAL A 260 -11.67 0.49 7.36
CA VAL A 260 -11.13 -0.44 8.38
C VAL A 260 -9.72 -0.89 8.02
N LEU A 261 -9.50 -1.36 6.78
CA LEU A 261 -8.18 -1.81 6.31
C LEU A 261 -7.15 -0.68 6.33
N ALA A 262 -7.54 0.55 5.98
CA ALA A 262 -6.65 1.71 6.03
C ALA A 262 -6.14 2.01 7.44
N ALA A 263 -6.92 1.63 8.46
CA ALA A 263 -6.56 1.80 9.86
C ALA A 263 -5.81 0.59 10.46
N TRP A 264 -5.65 -0.52 9.74
CA TRP A 264 -4.90 -1.69 10.20
C TRP A 264 -3.47 -1.71 9.64
N ALA A 265 -2.57 -2.41 10.33
CA ALA A 265 -1.20 -2.66 9.88
C ALA A 265 -1.16 -3.80 8.85
N TYR A 266 -1.84 -3.61 7.72
CA TYR A 266 -2.00 -4.58 6.64
C TYR A 266 -1.23 -4.10 5.40
N ASN A 267 -1.32 -4.82 4.28
CA ASN A 267 -0.67 -4.39 3.03
C ASN A 267 -1.63 -4.30 1.82
N ASP A 268 -2.91 -4.59 2.01
CA ASP A 268 -3.89 -4.71 0.93
C ASP A 268 -4.16 -3.39 0.19
N LEU A 269 -4.20 -2.25 0.88
CA LEU A 269 -4.41 -0.96 0.22
C LEU A 269 -3.17 -0.51 -0.54
N ALA A 270 -1.97 -0.83 -0.04
CA ALA A 270 -0.74 -0.65 -0.79
C ALA A 270 -0.74 -1.52 -2.06
N LEU A 271 -1.20 -2.77 -1.95
CA LEU A 271 -1.29 -3.70 -3.08
C LEU A 271 -2.29 -3.22 -4.13
N ALA A 272 -3.49 -2.80 -3.70
CA ALA A 272 -4.49 -2.22 -4.59
C ALA A 272 -3.97 -0.94 -5.27
N PHE A 273 -3.28 -0.09 -4.52
CA PHE A 273 -2.66 1.13 -5.03
C PHE A 273 -1.61 0.85 -6.09
N TYR A 274 -0.61 0.00 -5.82
CA TYR A 274 0.46 -0.26 -6.79
C TYR A 274 -0.06 -0.94 -8.06
N GLN A 275 -1.06 -1.82 -7.93
CA GLN A 275 -1.72 -2.39 -9.10
C GLN A 275 -2.44 -1.30 -9.92
N LEU A 276 -3.25 -0.46 -9.28
CA LEU A 276 -3.92 0.63 -10.00
C LEU A 276 -2.93 1.62 -10.61
N ALA A 277 -1.81 1.88 -9.92
CA ALA A 277 -0.76 2.81 -10.34
C ALA A 277 -0.01 2.27 -11.57
N ALA A 278 0.31 0.97 -11.60
CA ALA A 278 0.91 0.32 -12.74
C ALA A 278 -0.04 0.33 -13.96
N LEU A 279 -1.34 0.07 -13.76
CA LEU A 279 -2.35 0.23 -14.82
C LEU A 279 -2.42 1.67 -15.32
N TYR A 280 -2.50 2.65 -14.42
CA TYR A 280 -2.50 4.08 -14.76
C TYR A 280 -1.29 4.44 -15.62
N ALA A 281 -0.10 3.99 -15.23
CA ALA A 281 1.14 4.27 -15.93
C ALA A 281 1.15 3.66 -17.34
N LEU A 282 0.63 2.44 -17.52
CA LEU A 282 0.48 1.82 -18.84
C LEU A 282 -0.50 2.61 -19.74
N LEU A 283 -1.63 3.06 -19.21
CA LEU A 283 -2.59 3.88 -19.94
C LEU A 283 -2.00 5.25 -20.29
N ALA A 284 -1.32 5.91 -19.36
CA ALA A 284 -0.64 7.17 -19.61
C ALA A 284 0.50 7.02 -20.63
N TRP A 285 1.21 5.89 -20.64
CA TRP A 285 2.19 5.56 -21.68
C TRP A 285 1.53 5.40 -23.05
N GLN A 286 0.36 4.76 -23.12
CA GLN A 286 -0.38 4.62 -24.38
C GLN A 286 -0.74 5.99 -24.97
N GLU A 287 -1.27 6.89 -24.15
CA GLU A 287 -1.71 8.23 -24.58
C GLU A 287 -0.54 9.12 -24.99
N THR A 288 0.49 9.19 -24.14
CA THR A 288 1.56 10.19 -24.30
C THR A 288 2.75 9.66 -25.09
N ARG A 289 2.88 8.34 -25.21
CA ARG A 289 4.05 7.62 -25.74
C ARG A 289 5.39 7.98 -25.06
N GLN A 290 5.33 8.68 -23.92
CA GLN A 290 6.50 9.03 -23.13
C GLN A 290 7.04 7.79 -22.42
N ARG A 291 8.31 7.45 -22.67
CA ARG A 291 8.92 6.23 -22.14
C ARG A 291 8.95 6.17 -20.61
N GLY A 292 9.02 7.33 -19.94
CA GLY A 292 8.98 7.42 -18.48
C GLY A 292 7.80 6.70 -17.86
N TRP A 293 6.60 6.80 -18.44
CA TRP A 293 5.40 6.11 -17.95
C TRP A 293 5.49 4.60 -18.08
N LEU A 294 6.10 4.08 -19.15
CA LEU A 294 6.34 2.64 -19.29
C LEU A 294 7.30 2.15 -18.21
N LEU A 295 8.39 2.87 -17.99
CA LEU A 295 9.38 2.52 -16.97
C LEU A 295 8.77 2.59 -15.55
N ALA A 296 7.98 3.64 -15.26
CA ALA A 296 7.21 3.75 -14.03
C ALA A 296 6.26 2.57 -13.85
N GLY A 297 5.53 2.18 -14.90
CA GLY A 297 4.64 1.02 -14.87
C GLY A 297 5.37 -0.28 -14.54
N GLY A 298 6.59 -0.47 -15.06
CA GLY A 298 7.41 -1.65 -14.75
C GLY A 298 7.83 -1.69 -13.28
N LEU A 299 8.32 -0.56 -12.76
CA LEU A 299 8.67 -0.41 -11.34
C LEU A 299 7.46 -0.65 -10.43
N LEU A 300 6.32 -0.01 -10.70
CA LEU A 300 5.10 -0.15 -9.90
C LEU A 300 4.55 -1.59 -9.93
N SER A 301 4.62 -2.26 -11.08
CA SER A 301 4.28 -3.69 -11.22
C SER A 301 5.19 -4.59 -10.37
N GLY A 302 6.50 -4.34 -10.35
CA GLY A 302 7.43 -5.09 -9.51
C GLY A 302 7.26 -4.80 -8.01
N LEU A 303 6.94 -3.56 -7.65
CA LEU A 303 6.59 -3.19 -6.27
C LEU A 303 5.30 -3.88 -5.81
N ALA A 304 4.30 -4.05 -6.68
CA ALA A 304 3.10 -4.82 -6.38
C ALA A 304 3.42 -6.31 -6.08
N LEU A 305 4.30 -6.93 -6.89
CA LEU A 305 4.81 -8.27 -6.60
C LEU A 305 5.59 -8.34 -5.28
N GLY A 306 6.25 -7.25 -4.90
CA GLY A 306 6.91 -7.07 -3.61
C GLY A 306 5.97 -7.02 -2.40
N LEU A 307 4.66 -6.92 -2.61
CA LEU A 307 3.64 -6.99 -1.56
C LEU A 307 2.93 -8.34 -1.50
N LYS A 308 2.64 -8.94 -2.66
CA LYS A 308 1.95 -10.22 -2.74
C LYS A 308 2.21 -10.91 -4.07
N TYR A 309 2.50 -12.20 -4.05
CA TYR A 309 2.68 -12.99 -5.28
C TYR A 309 1.46 -12.95 -6.20
N THR A 310 0.25 -12.86 -5.62
CA THR A 310 -1.02 -12.80 -6.36
C THR A 310 -1.19 -11.53 -7.19
N ALA A 311 -0.26 -10.57 -7.10
CA ALA A 311 -0.25 -9.38 -7.97
C ALA A 311 0.18 -9.69 -9.41
N PHE A 312 0.69 -10.90 -9.70
CA PHE A 312 1.24 -11.28 -11.01
C PHE A 312 0.35 -11.08 -12.25
N PRO A 313 -1.00 -11.12 -12.19
CA PRO A 313 -1.82 -10.93 -13.38
C PRO A 313 -1.58 -9.58 -14.05
N LEU A 314 -1.38 -8.51 -13.27
CA LEU A 314 -1.19 -7.18 -13.83
C LEU A 314 0.16 -7.00 -14.56
N PRO A 315 1.32 -7.35 -13.98
CA PRO A 315 2.59 -7.39 -14.72
C PRO A 315 2.49 -8.21 -16.02
N LEU A 316 1.81 -9.37 -15.98
CA LEU A 316 1.61 -10.21 -17.15
C LEU A 316 0.75 -9.52 -18.22
N VAL A 317 -0.38 -8.94 -17.84
CA VAL A 317 -1.23 -8.14 -18.73
C VAL A 317 -0.43 -6.98 -19.32
N GLY A 318 0.40 -6.31 -18.53
CA GLY A 318 1.30 -5.25 -19.00
C GLY A 318 2.29 -5.73 -20.07
N LEU A 319 2.93 -6.89 -19.86
CA LEU A 319 3.83 -7.51 -20.85
C LEU A 319 3.10 -7.87 -22.15
N VAL A 320 1.92 -8.52 -22.03
CA VAL A 320 1.08 -8.87 -23.17
C VAL A 320 0.61 -7.62 -23.92
N TYR A 321 0.24 -6.57 -23.19
CA TYR A 321 -0.19 -5.30 -23.76
C TYR A 321 0.95 -4.61 -24.54
N VAL A 322 2.16 -4.58 -23.98
CA VAL A 322 3.35 -4.06 -24.69
C VAL A 322 3.60 -4.90 -25.94
N LEU A 323 3.56 -6.23 -25.85
CA LEU A 323 3.71 -7.14 -27.00
C LEU A 323 2.63 -6.94 -28.07
N TRP A 324 1.38 -6.67 -27.67
CA TRP A 324 0.25 -6.49 -28.60
C TRP A 324 0.46 -5.31 -29.55
N GLN A 325 1.16 -4.27 -29.12
CA GLN A 325 1.53 -3.11 -29.96
C GLN A 325 2.34 -3.52 -31.22
N ARG A 326 2.79 -4.78 -31.32
CA ARG A 326 3.41 -5.38 -32.51
C ARG A 326 2.45 -5.54 -33.69
N ARG A 327 1.14 -5.71 -33.47
CA ARG A 327 0.19 -6.03 -34.57
C ARG A 327 0.09 -4.93 -35.63
N GLU A 328 0.41 -3.68 -35.29
CA GLU A 328 0.46 -2.55 -36.24
C GLU A 328 1.68 -2.54 -37.19
N THR A 329 2.59 -3.53 -37.12
CA THR A 329 3.88 -3.51 -37.85
C THR A 329 4.04 -4.52 -38.98
N ARG A 330 2.94 -5.09 -39.51
CA ARG A 330 3.01 -6.15 -40.55
C ARG A 330 3.51 -5.71 -41.94
N PHE A 331 3.76 -4.43 -42.20
CA PHE A 331 4.26 -3.97 -43.51
C PHE A 331 5.80 -3.82 -43.54
N LEU A 332 6.45 -4.62 -44.38
CA LEU A 332 7.90 -4.68 -44.61
C LEU A 332 8.42 -3.35 -45.19
N SER A 333 8.93 -2.49 -44.32
CA SER A 333 9.70 -1.28 -44.67
C SER A 333 10.81 -1.06 -43.65
N LEU A 334 11.83 -0.26 -43.95
CA LEU A 334 12.88 0.12 -42.99
C LEU A 334 12.31 0.71 -41.67
N ARG A 335 11.14 1.38 -41.77
CA ARG A 335 10.36 1.87 -40.62
C ARG A 335 9.87 0.72 -39.71
N ALA A 336 9.63 -0.48 -40.25
CA ALA A 336 9.23 -1.65 -39.46
C ALA A 336 10.37 -2.20 -38.59
N LYS A 337 11.63 -2.16 -39.08
CA LYS A 337 12.80 -2.59 -38.29
C LYS A 337 13.02 -1.68 -37.08
N GLN A 338 12.92 -0.35 -37.27
CA GLN A 338 13.02 0.61 -36.17
C GLN A 338 11.87 0.47 -35.15
N LYS A 339 10.63 0.27 -35.62
CA LYS A 339 9.49 0.01 -34.74
C LYS A 339 9.65 -1.29 -33.94
N ARG A 340 10.15 -2.37 -34.56
CA ARG A 340 10.45 -3.65 -33.88
C ARG A 340 11.50 -3.48 -32.80
N LEU A 341 12.60 -2.76 -33.08
CA LEU A 341 13.65 -2.51 -32.10
C LEU A 341 13.12 -1.66 -30.92
N ARG A 342 12.30 -0.64 -31.19
CA ARG A 342 11.65 0.15 -30.13
C ARG A 342 10.74 -0.70 -29.26
N LEU A 343 9.94 -1.58 -29.86
CA LEU A 343 9.08 -2.52 -29.13
C LEU A 343 9.91 -3.47 -28.25
N GLN A 344 10.97 -4.06 -28.78
CA GLN A 344 11.87 -4.92 -28.01
C GLN A 344 12.49 -4.15 -26.83
N LYS A 345 12.99 -2.93 -27.06
CA LYS A 345 13.52 -2.06 -26.01
C LYS A 345 12.47 -1.77 -24.94
N ASN A 346 11.23 -1.48 -25.33
CA ASN A 346 10.12 -1.23 -24.42
C ASN A 346 9.83 -2.47 -23.57
N LEU A 347 9.64 -3.62 -24.20
CA LEU A 347 9.37 -4.90 -23.53
C LEU A 347 10.47 -5.27 -22.53
N VAL A 348 11.73 -5.23 -22.97
CA VAL A 348 12.88 -5.55 -22.12
C VAL A 348 12.96 -4.56 -20.95
N SER A 349 12.81 -3.25 -21.20
CA SER A 349 12.88 -2.27 -20.11
C SER A 349 11.73 -2.39 -19.11
N TYR A 350 10.52 -2.74 -19.57
CA TYR A 350 9.37 -2.98 -18.70
C TYR A 350 9.59 -4.23 -17.83
N ALA A 351 9.95 -5.36 -18.47
CA ALA A 351 10.24 -6.62 -17.78
C ALA A 351 11.41 -6.50 -16.81
N LEU A 352 12.48 -5.81 -17.20
CA LEU A 352 13.65 -5.59 -16.36
C LEU A 352 13.28 -4.81 -15.09
N LEU A 353 12.48 -3.76 -15.19
CA LEU A 353 12.08 -2.96 -14.02
C LEU A 353 11.10 -3.70 -13.11
N ILE A 354 10.25 -4.57 -13.66
CA ILE A 354 9.47 -5.52 -12.84
C ILE A 354 10.44 -6.41 -12.06
N GLY A 355 11.38 -7.05 -12.76
CA GLY A 355 12.37 -7.94 -12.17
C GLY A 355 13.21 -7.26 -11.10
N LEU A 356 13.73 -6.06 -11.34
CA LEU A 356 14.57 -5.34 -10.38
C LEU A 356 13.85 -4.98 -9.09
N ALA A 357 12.56 -4.63 -9.16
CA ALA A 357 11.77 -4.31 -7.96
C ALA A 357 11.23 -5.56 -7.25
N ALA A 358 10.99 -6.65 -7.99
CA ALA A 358 10.43 -7.89 -7.44
C ALA A 358 11.53 -8.84 -6.92
N ALA A 359 12.60 -9.05 -7.68
CA ALA A 359 13.62 -10.09 -7.44
C ALA A 359 14.23 -10.08 -6.03
N PRO A 360 14.50 -8.94 -5.36
CA PRO A 360 15.09 -8.96 -4.01
C PRO A 360 14.30 -9.82 -3.02
N TRP A 361 12.98 -9.86 -3.13
CA TRP A 361 12.12 -10.68 -2.24
C TRP A 361 12.27 -12.18 -2.51
N TYR A 362 12.28 -12.57 -3.77
CA TYR A 362 12.41 -13.97 -4.19
C TYR A 362 13.82 -14.50 -3.94
N LEU A 363 14.84 -13.66 -4.14
CA LEU A 363 16.23 -14.00 -3.82
C LEU A 363 16.43 -14.15 -2.32
N ARG A 364 15.85 -13.26 -1.50
CA ARG A 364 15.84 -13.42 -0.05
C ARG A 364 15.22 -14.76 0.34
N ASN A 365 14.06 -15.08 -0.20
CA ASN A 365 13.37 -16.33 0.13
C ASN A 365 14.17 -17.55 -0.29
N TRP A 366 14.73 -17.54 -1.50
CA TRP A 366 15.59 -18.63 -1.94
C TRP A 366 16.79 -18.82 -1.00
N ALA A 367 17.44 -17.73 -0.58
CA ALA A 367 18.54 -17.80 0.37
C ALA A 367 18.13 -18.26 1.77
N PHE A 368 16.93 -17.87 2.24
CA PHE A 368 16.47 -18.11 3.61
C PHE A 368 15.74 -19.43 3.79
N THR A 369 15.08 -19.93 2.75
CA THR A 369 14.20 -21.10 2.84
C THR A 369 14.49 -22.15 1.78
N GLY A 370 15.36 -21.87 0.81
CA GLY A 370 15.56 -22.74 -0.35
C GLY A 370 14.46 -22.62 -1.42
N ASN A 371 13.40 -21.84 -1.17
CA ASN A 371 12.28 -21.69 -2.09
C ASN A 371 12.03 -20.19 -2.43
N PRO A 372 12.16 -19.76 -3.69
CA PRO A 372 11.98 -18.36 -4.09
C PRO A 372 10.54 -17.85 -3.93
N VAL A 373 9.55 -18.74 -3.92
CA VAL A 373 8.11 -18.45 -3.78
C VAL A 373 7.53 -19.12 -2.53
N TYR A 374 8.33 -19.26 -1.48
CA TYR A 374 7.95 -19.94 -0.24
C TYR A 374 6.61 -19.42 0.33
N PRO A 375 5.74 -20.31 0.84
CA PRO A 375 5.85 -21.77 0.91
C PRO A 375 5.18 -22.50 -0.28
N PHE A 376 5.03 -21.84 -1.43
CA PHE A 376 4.28 -22.39 -2.56
C PHE A 376 5.20 -23.14 -3.54
N ILE A 377 4.61 -24.05 -4.33
CA ILE A 377 5.20 -24.75 -5.49
C ILE A 377 6.35 -25.72 -5.16
N PHE A 378 7.30 -25.32 -4.31
CA PHE A 378 8.46 -26.13 -3.94
C PHE A 378 8.47 -26.36 -2.44
N ASP A 379 9.10 -27.44 -2.01
CA ASP A 379 9.45 -27.62 -0.60
C ASP A 379 10.48 -26.56 -0.16
N GLY A 380 10.65 -26.42 1.16
CA GLY A 380 11.62 -25.48 1.70
C GLY A 380 11.95 -25.77 3.15
N GLN A 381 12.85 -24.97 3.70
CA GLN A 381 13.20 -25.06 5.11
C GLN A 381 11.95 -24.91 5.97
N ASN A 382 11.72 -25.88 6.86
CA ASN A 382 10.54 -25.95 7.72
C ASN A 382 9.20 -26.04 6.97
N TRP A 383 9.19 -26.50 5.71
CA TRP A 383 7.99 -26.73 4.93
C TRP A 383 8.08 -28.04 4.15
N ASP A 384 7.28 -29.03 4.58
CA ASP A 384 7.23 -30.37 4.02
C ASP A 384 5.95 -30.61 3.22
N GLY A 385 5.89 -31.78 2.56
CA GLY A 385 4.72 -32.21 1.80
C GLY A 385 3.44 -32.30 2.64
N PHE A 386 3.54 -32.62 3.93
CA PHE A 386 2.38 -32.65 4.84
C PHE A 386 1.76 -31.25 5.00
N ARG A 387 2.59 -30.23 5.27
CA ARG A 387 2.13 -28.83 5.38
C ARG A 387 1.60 -28.32 4.05
N SER A 388 2.26 -28.64 2.94
CA SER A 388 1.77 -28.31 1.60
C SER A 388 0.37 -28.90 1.34
N ALA A 389 0.18 -30.18 1.66
CA ALA A 389 -1.11 -30.85 1.53
C ALA A 389 -2.17 -30.19 2.43
N TRP A 390 -1.83 -29.92 3.70
CA TRP A 390 -2.73 -29.23 4.62
C TRP A 390 -3.13 -27.85 4.09
N TYR A 391 -2.16 -27.01 3.70
CA TYR A 391 -2.38 -25.63 3.24
C TYR A 391 -3.14 -25.51 1.91
N ALA A 392 -3.20 -26.60 1.13
CA ALA A 392 -4.01 -26.68 -0.08
C ALA A 392 -5.51 -26.88 0.20
N HIS A 393 -5.92 -27.22 1.44
CA HIS A 393 -7.33 -27.39 1.78
C HIS A 393 -8.07 -26.05 1.79
N ALA A 394 -9.35 -26.10 1.39
CA ALA A 394 -10.22 -24.93 1.44
C ALA A 394 -10.25 -24.32 2.86
N GLY A 395 -10.04 -23.01 2.95
CA GLY A 395 -10.05 -22.26 4.23
C GLY A 395 -8.75 -22.29 5.03
N THR A 396 -7.74 -23.07 4.63
CA THR A 396 -6.46 -23.18 5.35
C THR A 396 -5.29 -22.44 4.70
N GLY A 397 -5.50 -21.95 3.47
CA GLY A 397 -4.48 -21.28 2.68
C GLY A 397 -5.00 -20.85 1.31
N ILE A 398 -4.22 -21.13 0.28
CA ILE A 398 -4.51 -20.80 -1.11
C ILE A 398 -5.77 -21.53 -1.62
N GLY A 399 -6.07 -22.74 -1.12
CA GLY A 399 -7.28 -23.51 -1.43
C GLY A 399 -7.22 -24.31 -2.75
N TRP A 400 -6.03 -24.44 -3.33
CA TRP A 400 -5.75 -25.23 -4.54
C TRP A 400 -4.29 -25.70 -4.46
N ASP A 401 -4.05 -26.91 -4.97
CA ASP A 401 -2.72 -27.48 -5.11
C ASP A 401 -2.21 -27.21 -6.54
N PRO A 402 -1.16 -26.39 -6.72
CA PRO A 402 -0.64 -26.05 -8.04
C PRO A 402 -0.02 -27.23 -8.80
N LEU A 403 0.37 -28.30 -8.10
CA LEU A 403 1.11 -29.43 -8.69
C LEU A 403 0.21 -30.64 -9.00
N THR A 404 -0.95 -30.78 -8.37
CA THR A 404 -1.87 -31.91 -8.61
C THR A 404 -2.97 -31.62 -9.63
N GLN A 405 -2.86 -30.58 -10.47
CA GLN A 405 -3.75 -30.37 -11.63
C GLN A 405 -3.45 -31.32 -12.83
N THR A 406 -3.23 -32.59 -12.52
CA THR A 406 -3.67 -33.70 -13.37
C THR A 406 -4.61 -34.57 -12.54
N CYS A 407 -5.87 -34.65 -12.96
CA CYS A 407 -6.94 -35.52 -12.42
C CYS A 407 -7.66 -35.13 -11.12
N LYS A 408 -8.41 -34.02 -11.11
CA LYS A 408 -9.65 -33.90 -10.29
C LYS A 408 -10.78 -33.17 -11.04
N LEU A 409 -11.00 -33.53 -12.30
CA LEU A 409 -12.21 -33.15 -13.07
C LEU A 409 -13.17 -34.34 -13.29
N ALA A 410 -12.90 -35.50 -12.70
CA ALA A 410 -13.84 -36.61 -12.63
C ALA A 410 -14.00 -36.98 -11.16
N ASN A 411 -15.17 -36.65 -10.61
CA ASN A 411 -15.81 -37.12 -9.37
C ASN A 411 -16.53 -35.96 -8.69
N PHE A 412 -17.45 -35.36 -9.45
CA PHE A 412 -18.59 -34.68 -8.87
C PHE A 412 -19.73 -35.70 -8.79
N TYR A 413 -20.19 -35.94 -7.55
CA TYR A 413 -21.39 -36.68 -7.07
C TYR A 413 -21.29 -38.22 -6.86
N PRO A 414 -22.12 -38.82 -5.98
CA PRO A 414 -22.44 -38.43 -4.59
C PRO A 414 -22.71 -39.61 -3.61
N VAL A 415 -23.02 -39.28 -2.34
CA VAL A 415 -23.75 -40.07 -1.31
C VAL A 415 -23.13 -41.40 -0.84
N GLU A 416 -22.71 -41.44 0.43
CA GLU A 416 -23.41 -42.12 1.54
C GLU A 416 -23.09 -41.43 2.88
#